data_AF-A0AAE0EC47-F1
#
_entry.id   AF-A0AAE0EC47-F1
#
_cell.length_a   1.000
_cell.length_b   1.000
_cell.length_c   1.000
_cell.angle_alpha   90.00
_cell.angle_beta   90.00
_cell.angle_gamma   90.00
#
_symmetry.space_group_name_H-M   'P 1'
#
loop_
_entity.id
_entity.type
_entity.pdbx_description
1 polymer ?
#
loop_
_entity_poly.entity_id
_entity_poly.type
_entity_poly.pdbx_seq_one_letter_code
_entity_poly.pdbx_strand_id
1 'polypeptide(L)'
;MCWVISSQFLLANPAPNLNLVRRTRKSHRRRKPGAVRVPISASNLDDKSTTLVTFLGKGGSGKTTSAVLAAQHYAMSGLSTCLVFHAQDPTPDFLLNCKIGTSPILCNNNLSAVRLETTKMLLEPLNRLKQADAQS
;
A
#
# COMPACT_ATOMS: atom_id res chain seq x y z
N MET A 1 -5.63 11.19 -1.91
CA MET A 1 -5.77 9.74 -2.19
C MET A 1 -4.52 9.04 -1.69
N CYS A 2 -4.64 7.81 -1.18
CA CYS A 2 -3.52 7.04 -0.60
C CYS A 2 -3.48 5.66 -1.25
N TRP A 3 -2.27 5.19 -1.53
CA TRP A 3 -1.98 3.97 -2.27
C TRP A 3 -0.99 3.14 -1.46
N VAL A 4 -1.18 1.83 -1.44
CA VAL A 4 -0.26 0.87 -0.82
C VAL A 4 0.19 -0.08 -1.90
N ILE A 5 1.50 -0.18 -2.09
CA ILE A 5 2.13 -1.12 -3.02
C ILE A 5 2.78 -2.20 -2.17
N SER A 6 2.41 -3.46 -2.37
CA SER A 6 3.01 -4.59 -1.65
C SER A 6 3.49 -5.64 -2.64
N SER A 7 4.68 -6.18 -2.43
CA SER A 7 5.28 -7.23 -3.26
C SER A 7 5.79 -8.37 -2.39
N GLN A 8 5.64 -9.62 -2.88
CA GLN A 8 6.38 -10.77 -2.37
C GLN A 8 7.85 -10.69 -2.83
N PHE A 9 8.67 -9.89 -2.17
CA PHE A 9 10.12 -10.02 -2.29
C PHE A 9 10.64 -10.79 -1.08
N LEU A 10 11.16 -11.99 -1.32
CA LEU A 10 11.87 -12.80 -0.32
C LEU A 10 13.16 -12.07 0.09
N LEU A 11 13.10 -11.27 1.14
CA LEU A 11 14.29 -10.99 1.95
C LEU A 11 14.31 -12.04 3.06
N ALA A 12 15.22 -12.99 2.89
CA ALA A 12 15.50 -14.03 3.86
C ALA A 12 15.83 -13.40 5.22
N ASN A 13 14.97 -13.61 6.22
CA ASN A 13 15.39 -13.75 7.60
C ASN A 13 14.33 -14.48 8.43
N PRO A 14 14.75 -15.31 9.41
CA PRO A 14 13.92 -16.37 9.98
C PRO A 14 12.90 -15.78 10.96
N ALA A 15 11.62 -16.11 10.74
CA ALA A 15 10.55 -15.76 11.66
C ALA A 15 10.70 -16.54 12.98
N PRO A 16 10.43 -15.93 14.15
CA PRO A 16 10.10 -16.69 15.35
C PRO A 16 8.65 -17.17 15.23
N ASN A 17 8.47 -18.49 15.31
CA ASN A 17 7.19 -19.17 15.31
C ASN A 17 6.26 -18.62 16.40
N LEU A 18 5.12 -18.04 16.00
CA LEU A 18 3.98 -17.83 16.90
C LEU A 18 2.86 -18.81 16.51
N ASN A 19 2.83 -19.94 17.23
CA ASN A 19 1.72 -20.88 17.23
C ASN A 19 0.48 -20.20 17.86
N LEU A 20 -0.39 -19.65 17.02
CA LEU A 20 -1.68 -19.13 17.48
C LEU A 20 -2.69 -20.29 17.59
N VAL A 21 -2.81 -20.80 18.80
CA VAL A 21 -3.86 -21.74 19.26
C VAL A 21 -5.25 -21.21 18.87
N ARG A 22 -5.89 -21.85 17.89
CA ARG A 22 -7.30 -21.61 17.51
C ARG A 22 -8.23 -22.15 18.60
N ARG A 23 -8.70 -21.29 19.50
CA ARG A 23 -9.88 -21.57 20.33
C ARG A 23 -11.15 -21.41 19.48
N THR A 24 -11.76 -22.52 19.08
CA THR A 24 -13.06 -22.53 18.40
C THR A 24 -14.19 -22.22 19.36
N ARG A 25 -14.84 -21.06 19.21
CA ARG A 25 -16.18 -20.82 19.77
C ARG A 25 -17.22 -21.03 18.67
N LYS A 26 -18.03 -22.08 18.80
CA LYS A 26 -19.19 -22.36 17.96
C LYS A 26 -20.24 -21.27 18.19
N SER A 27 -20.60 -20.52 17.15
CA SER A 27 -21.76 -19.62 17.16
C SER A 27 -22.64 -19.90 15.95
N HIS A 28 -23.89 -20.16 16.26
CA HIS A 28 -24.98 -20.54 15.38
C HIS A 28 -25.42 -19.33 14.54
N ARG A 29 -25.47 -19.42 13.19
CA ARG A 29 -26.15 -18.39 12.40
C ARG A 29 -26.79 -18.90 11.11
N ARG A 30 -28.09 -18.58 11.04
CA ARG A 30 -29.10 -18.68 9.97
C ARG A 30 -28.57 -18.56 8.54
N ARG A 31 -29.12 -19.42 7.68
CA ARG A 31 -29.08 -19.39 6.21
C ARG A 31 -29.62 -18.08 5.65
N LYS A 32 -28.87 -17.44 4.73
CA LYS A 32 -29.37 -16.49 3.73
C LYS A 32 -28.65 -16.72 2.39
N PRO A 33 -29.29 -16.43 1.25
CA PRO A 33 -29.01 -17.08 -0.02
C PRO A 33 -27.92 -16.38 -0.85
N GLY A 34 -27.13 -17.22 -1.53
CA GLY A 34 -26.42 -16.99 -2.79
C GLY A 34 -25.87 -15.60 -3.09
N ALA A 35 -24.70 -15.28 -2.53
CA ALA A 35 -23.80 -14.33 -3.18
C ALA A 35 -22.97 -15.10 -4.22
N VAL A 36 -23.23 -14.85 -5.50
CA VAL A 36 -22.41 -15.33 -6.61
C VAL A 36 -21.00 -14.78 -6.41
N ARG A 37 -20.05 -15.64 -6.03
CA ARG A 37 -18.62 -15.32 -6.09
C ARG A 37 -18.24 -15.34 -7.56
N VAL A 38 -18.04 -14.17 -8.14
CA VAL A 38 -17.29 -14.03 -9.39
C VAL A 38 -15.83 -14.33 -9.02
N PRO A 39 -15.22 -15.43 -9.48
CA PRO A 39 -13.80 -15.60 -9.36
C PRO A 39 -13.15 -14.56 -10.26
N ILE A 40 -12.44 -13.59 -9.65
CA ILE A 40 -11.47 -12.80 -10.41
C ILE A 40 -10.38 -13.80 -10.79
N SER A 41 -10.39 -14.24 -12.04
CA SER A 41 -9.35 -15.10 -12.60
C SER A 41 -8.05 -14.31 -12.61
N ALA A 42 -7.22 -14.52 -11.60
CA ALA A 42 -5.81 -14.20 -11.68
C ALA A 42 -5.19 -15.18 -12.69
N SER A 43 -4.84 -14.69 -13.86
CA SER A 43 -4.00 -15.43 -14.80
C SER A 43 -2.67 -15.71 -14.11
N ASN A 44 -2.33 -17.00 -13.93
CA ASN A 44 -1.01 -17.44 -13.52
C ASN A 44 0.03 -16.89 -14.49
N LEU A 45 0.72 -15.85 -14.08
CA LEU A 45 2.08 -15.58 -14.49
C LEU A 45 2.96 -16.20 -13.38
N ASP A 46 4.22 -16.53 -13.64
CA ASP A 46 5.14 -17.02 -12.60
C ASP A 46 5.49 -15.86 -11.64
N ASP A 47 4.55 -15.59 -10.72
CA ASP A 47 4.16 -14.23 -10.34
C ASP A 47 4.82 -13.72 -9.07
N LYS A 48 5.86 -12.91 -9.22
CA LYS A 48 6.16 -11.86 -8.23
C LYS A 48 5.11 -10.75 -8.35
N SER A 49 3.86 -11.07 -8.01
CA SER A 49 2.73 -10.14 -8.15
C SER A 49 2.90 -8.98 -7.18
N THR A 50 3.14 -7.78 -7.72
CA THR A 50 3.06 -6.55 -6.95
C THR A 50 1.60 -6.10 -6.93
N THR A 51 1.01 -6.06 -5.74
CA THR A 51 -0.39 -5.67 -5.54
C THR A 51 -0.46 -4.19 -5.21
N LEU A 52 -1.30 -3.45 -5.95
CA LEU A 52 -1.64 -2.06 -5.66
C LEU A 52 -3.00 -2.01 -4.97
N VAL A 53 -3.04 -1.44 -3.77
CA VAL A 53 -4.26 -1.26 -2.96
C VAL A 53 -4.54 0.22 -2.78
N THR A 54 -5.74 0.66 -3.18
CA THR A 54 -6.14 2.06 -3.09
C THR A 54 -7.38 2.21 -2.23
N PHE A 55 -7.34 3.15 -1.30
CA PHE A 55 -8.46 3.44 -0.40
C PHE A 55 -9.28 4.61 -0.96
N LEU A 56 -10.55 4.34 -1.28
CA LEU A 56 -11.51 5.30 -1.83
C LEU A 56 -12.58 5.67 -0.80
N GLY A 57 -13.11 6.89 -0.88
CA GLY A 57 -14.08 7.43 0.08
C GLY A 57 -14.08 8.96 0.19
N LYS A 58 -15.14 9.52 0.79
CA LYS A 58 -15.34 10.98 0.99
C LYS A 58 -14.31 11.57 1.97
N GLY A 59 -14.16 12.90 2.00
CA GLY A 59 -13.31 13.58 3.00
C GLY A 59 -13.66 13.15 4.44
N GLY A 60 -12.65 12.99 5.30
CA GLY A 60 -12.85 12.60 6.71
C GLY A 60 -13.15 11.11 6.97
N SER A 61 -13.27 10.26 5.94
CA SER A 61 -13.61 8.83 6.12
C SER A 61 -12.46 7.94 6.62
N GLY A 62 -11.33 8.51 7.07
CA GLY A 62 -10.19 7.74 7.58
C GLY A 62 -9.34 7.00 6.53
N LYS A 63 -9.41 7.35 5.24
CA LYS A 63 -8.65 6.67 4.16
C LYS A 63 -7.16 6.57 4.45
N THR A 64 -6.56 7.68 4.89
CA THR A 64 -5.12 7.73 5.21
C THR A 64 -4.79 6.77 6.34
N THR A 65 -5.59 6.80 7.41
CA THR A 65 -5.44 5.89 8.56
C THR A 65 -5.55 4.42 8.12
N SER A 66 -6.56 4.08 7.32
CA SER A 66 -6.72 2.71 6.81
C SER A 66 -5.55 2.28 5.93
N ALA A 67 -5.03 3.17 5.08
CA ALA A 67 -3.86 2.88 4.25
C ALA A 67 -2.60 2.62 5.07
N VAL A 68 -2.35 3.43 6.11
CA VAL A 68 -1.21 3.24 7.01
C VAL A 68 -1.30 1.91 7.76
N LEU A 69 -2.47 1.59 8.33
CA LEU A 69 -2.67 0.33 9.06
C LEU A 69 -2.55 -0.89 8.15
N ALA A 70 -3.08 -0.82 6.93
CA ALA A 70 -2.93 -1.89 5.95
C ALA A 70 -1.47 -2.08 5.54
N ALA A 71 -0.73 -0.99 5.35
CA ALA A 71 0.69 -1.06 5.01
C ALA A 71 1.53 -1.69 6.14
N GLN A 72 1.27 -1.30 7.39
CA GLN A 72 1.89 -1.94 8.56
C GLN A 72 1.55 -3.44 8.63
N HIS A 73 0.29 -3.81 8.42
CA HIS A 73 -0.12 -5.20 8.44
C HIS A 73 0.58 -6.04 7.35
N TYR A 74 0.72 -5.52 6.13
CA TYR A 74 1.43 -6.20 5.06
C TYR A 74 2.93 -6.35 5.35
N ALA A 75 3.58 -5.29 5.85
CA ALA A 75 4.99 -5.34 6.25
C ALA A 75 5.23 -6.35 7.39
N MET A 76 4.35 -6.37 8.40
CA MET A 76 4.37 -7.35 9.49
C MET A 76 4.13 -8.78 9.01
N SER A 77 3.40 -8.95 7.90
CA SER A 77 3.20 -10.25 7.25
C SER A 77 4.40 -10.71 6.42
N GLY A 78 5.51 -9.95 6.43
CA GLY A 78 6.74 -10.25 5.70
C GLY A 78 6.74 -9.79 4.25
N LEU A 79 5.79 -8.96 3.82
CA LEU A 79 5.78 -8.39 2.47
C LEU A 79 6.62 -7.13 2.40
N SER A 80 7.29 -6.92 1.26
CA SER A 80 7.92 -5.64 0.96
C SER A 80 6.84 -4.64 0.58
N THR A 81 6.56 -3.69 1.46
CA THR A 81 5.46 -2.74 1.33
C THR A 81 5.97 -1.31 1.21
N CYS A 82 5.39 -0.56 0.26
CA CYS A 82 5.61 0.86 0.06
C CYS A 82 4.28 1.61 0.20
N LEU A 83 4.19 2.51 1.17
CA LEU A 83 3.07 3.43 1.32
C LEU A 83 3.31 4.69 0.49
N VAL A 84 2.41 4.97 -0.44
CA VAL A 84 2.48 6.12 -1.35
C VAL A 84 1.29 7.04 -1.09
N PHE A 85 1.56 8.32 -0.85
CA PHE A 85 0.50 9.31 -0.67
C PHE A 85 0.87 10.63 -1.31
N HIS A 86 -0.15 11.35 -1.75
CA HIS A 86 -0.02 12.59 -2.52
C HIS A 86 -0.36 13.83 -1.69
N ALA A 87 -1.08 13.65 -0.58
CA ALA A 87 -1.59 14.77 0.19
C ALA A 87 -0.49 15.38 1.08
N GLN A 88 -0.59 16.70 1.32
CA GLN A 88 0.24 17.43 2.27
C GLN A 88 -0.21 17.23 3.73
N ASP A 89 -1.08 16.23 3.99
CA ASP A 89 -1.51 15.98 5.35
C ASP A 89 -0.36 15.36 6.17
N PRO A 90 -0.13 15.82 7.41
CA PRO A 90 0.93 15.29 8.25
C PRO A 90 0.53 13.97 8.94
N THR A 91 -0.73 13.53 8.80
CA THR A 91 -1.28 12.30 9.39
C THR A 91 -0.39 11.06 9.23
N PRO A 92 0.11 10.71 8.02
CA PRO A 92 0.92 9.51 7.86
C PRO A 92 2.27 9.63 8.59
N ASP A 93 2.85 10.82 8.66
CA ASP A 93 4.11 11.06 9.37
C ASP A 93 3.93 10.79 10.88
N PHE A 94 2.80 11.24 11.45
CA PHE A 94 2.45 10.98 12.85
C PHE A 94 2.14 9.51 13.11
N LEU A 95 1.35 8.86 12.25
CA LEU A 95 0.95 7.46 12.44
C LEU A 95 2.11 6.47 12.25
N LEU A 96 3.09 6.82 11.40
CA LEU A 96 4.30 6.01 11.17
C LEU A 96 5.48 6.42 12.05
N ASN A 97 5.36 7.52 12.79
CA ASN A 97 6.45 8.13 13.56
C ASN A 97 7.73 8.30 12.71
N CYS A 98 7.56 8.68 11.44
CA CYS A 98 8.63 8.81 10.44
C CYS A 98 8.44 10.08 9.63
N LYS A 99 9.54 10.80 9.32
CA LYS A 99 9.49 11.99 8.47
C LYS A 99 9.53 11.57 7.01
N ILE A 100 8.40 11.67 6.33
CA ILE A 100 8.26 11.17 4.96
C ILE A 100 8.51 12.30 3.97
N GLY A 101 9.47 12.08 3.07
CA GLY A 101 9.88 13.02 2.04
C GLY A 101 9.42 12.61 0.64
N THR A 102 9.96 13.31 -0.37
CA THR A 102 9.73 13.04 -1.79
C THR A 102 10.50 11.84 -2.32
N SER A 103 11.49 11.35 -1.57
CA SER A 103 12.20 10.10 -1.83
C SER A 103 11.61 8.98 -0.96
N PRO A 104 11.59 7.72 -1.44
CA PRO A 104 11.28 6.58 -0.59
C PRO A 104 12.20 6.51 0.62
N ILE A 105 11.61 6.43 1.82
CA ILE A 105 12.31 6.29 3.09
C ILE A 105 11.82 5.01 3.77
N LEU A 106 12.74 4.26 4.37
CA LEU A 106 12.39 3.08 5.17
C LEU A 106 11.88 3.54 6.55
N CYS A 107 10.60 3.28 6.83
CA CYS A 107 9.97 3.65 8.10
C CYS A 107 10.07 2.54 9.15
N ASN A 108 9.91 1.29 8.73
CA ASN A 108 9.99 0.11 9.58
C ASN A 108 10.45 -1.11 8.75
N ASN A 109 10.66 -2.27 9.38
CA ASN A 109 11.04 -3.51 8.72
C ASN A 109 10.08 -3.84 7.57
N ASN A 110 10.58 -3.83 6.34
CA ASN A 110 9.83 -4.06 5.11
C ASN A 110 8.75 -3.01 4.77
N LEU A 111 8.72 -1.87 5.46
CA LEU A 111 7.80 -0.76 5.18
C LEU A 111 8.57 0.49 4.76
N SER A 112 8.48 0.86 3.49
CA SER A 112 8.90 2.16 2.98
C SER A 112 7.72 3.10 2.80
N ALA A 113 7.96 4.40 2.79
CA ALA A 113 6.96 5.40 2.47
C ALA A 113 7.54 6.52 1.60
N VAL A 114 6.71 7.07 0.72
CA VAL A 114 7.06 8.20 -0.14
C VAL A 114 5.88 9.14 -0.33
N ARG A 115 6.17 10.44 -0.32
CA ARG A 115 5.23 11.50 -0.61
C ARG A 115 5.39 11.96 -2.06
N LEU A 116 4.34 11.85 -2.86
CA LEU A 116 4.34 12.33 -4.23
C LEU A 116 3.96 13.81 -4.28
N GLU A 117 4.88 14.64 -4.74
CA GLU A 117 4.62 16.05 -5.05
C GLU A 117 4.35 16.20 -6.55
N THR A 118 3.09 16.14 -6.94
CA THR A 118 2.73 16.07 -8.37
C THR A 118 3.12 17.30 -9.16
N THR A 119 3.14 18.48 -8.55
CA THR A 119 3.68 19.68 -9.22
C THR A 119 5.14 19.48 -9.63
N LYS A 120 6.01 18.96 -8.73
CA LYS A 120 7.41 18.69 -9.08
C LYS A 120 7.54 17.55 -10.09
N MET A 121 6.70 16.52 -9.97
CA MET A 121 6.70 15.38 -10.90
C MET A 121 6.23 15.75 -12.31
N LEU A 122 5.44 16.82 -12.49
CA LEU A 122 4.94 17.24 -13.81
C LEU A 122 5.77 18.36 -14.44
N LEU A 123 6.25 19.32 -13.66
CA LEU A 123 6.98 20.48 -14.21
C LEU A 123 8.25 20.08 -14.95
N GLU A 124 8.97 19.10 -14.41
CA GLU A 124 10.25 18.66 -14.98
C GLU A 124 10.05 17.94 -16.33
N PRO A 125 9.15 16.94 -16.45
CA PRO A 125 8.80 16.34 -17.74
C PRO A 125 8.22 17.34 -18.75
N LEU A 126 7.37 18.28 -18.32
CA LEU A 126 6.78 19.28 -19.21
C LEU A 126 7.84 20.24 -19.77
N ASN A 127 8.84 20.62 -18.97
CA ASN A 127 9.95 21.43 -19.45
C ASN A 127 10.82 20.69 -20.46
N ARG A 128 11.08 19.40 -20.23
CA ARG A 128 11.80 18.55 -21.19
C ARG A 128 11.04 18.44 -22.51
N LEU A 129 9.72 18.26 -22.44
CA LEU A 129 8.86 18.22 -23.62
C LEU A 129 8.93 19.53 -24.41
N LYS A 130 8.81 20.67 -23.73
CA LYS A 130 8.94 22.00 -24.35
C LYS A 130 10.30 22.20 -25.04
N GLN A 131 11.38 21.68 -24.45
CA GLN A 131 12.72 21.77 -25.06
C GLN A 131 12.84 20.92 -26.32
N ALA A 132 12.21 19.73 -26.35
CA ALA A 132 12.20 18.87 -27.52
C ALA A 132 11.39 19.48 -28.68
N ASP A 133 10.23 20.08 -28.38
CA ASP A 133 9.40 20.75 -29.39
C ASP A 133 10.11 21.97 -30.01
N ALA A 134 10.89 22.72 -29.22
CA ALA A 134 11.64 23.88 -29.71
C ALA A 134 12.84 23.53 -30.60
N GLN A 135 13.23 22.25 -30.64
CA GLN A 135 14.31 21.74 -31.50
C GLN A 135 13.78 21.12 -32.81
N SER A 136 12.45 21.15 -33.02
CA SER A 136 11.76 20.71 -34.25
C SER A 136 11.35 21.89 -35.12
#